data_AF-D4DX69-F1
#
_entry.id   AF-D4DX69-F1
#
_cell.length_a   1.000
_cell.length_b   1.000
_cell.length_c   1.000
_cell.angle_alpha   90.00
_cell.angle_beta   90.00
_cell.angle_gamma   90.00
#
_symmetry.space_group_name_H-M   'P 1'
#
loop_
_entity.id
_entity.type
_entity.pdbx_description
1 polymer ?
#
loop_
_entity_poly.entity_id
_entity_poly.type
_entity_poly.pdbx_seq_one_letter_code
_entity_poly.pdbx_strand_id
1 'polypeptide(L)'
;MVTPLQLARVYATIGSMGVYRPLSITKVDPPVAGERVFPEPLVRTVVHMMESVALPGGGGVKAAIKGYRIAIKTGTAKKVGPDGKYVNRYIAYTAGVAPASNPRFALVVVINDPQGGKYYGGAISAPVFGAIMGGVLRTMNVEPDALPTADKSELVINKKEGSGGRS
;
A
#
# COMPACT_ATOMS: atom_id res chain seq x y z
N MET A 1 16.15 0.95 17.67
CA MET A 1 14.91 1.73 17.42
C MET A 1 15.08 2.55 16.16
N VAL A 2 14.00 2.91 15.47
CA VAL A 2 14.02 3.76 14.27
C VAL A 2 12.94 4.83 14.36
N THR A 3 13.13 5.95 13.68
CA THR A 3 12.12 6.98 13.51
C THR A 3 11.11 6.58 12.42
N PRO A 4 9.87 7.12 12.44
CA PRO A 4 8.92 6.92 11.35
C PRO A 4 9.47 7.37 9.99
N LEU A 5 10.30 8.42 9.97
CA LEU A 5 10.93 8.94 8.75
C LEU A 5 11.96 7.95 8.17
N GLN A 6 12.77 7.32 9.02
CA GLN A 6 13.69 6.26 8.60
C GLN A 6 12.90 5.07 8.01
N LEU A 7 11.79 4.68 8.65
CA LEU A 7 10.94 3.60 8.15
C LEU A 7 10.29 3.98 6.80
N ALA A 8 9.86 5.23 6.64
CA ALA A 8 9.31 5.72 5.37
C ALA A 8 10.36 5.63 4.25
N ARG A 9 11.63 5.95 4.53
CA ARG A 9 12.73 5.79 3.57
C ARG A 9 13.00 4.33 3.20
N VAL A 10 12.87 3.40 4.15
CA VAL A 10 12.94 1.96 3.87
C VAL A 10 11.84 1.57 2.88
N TYR A 11 10.59 1.96 3.13
CA TYR A 11 9.49 1.62 2.23
C TYR A 11 9.56 2.35 0.88
N ALA A 12 10.11 3.56 0.82
CA ALA A 12 10.41 4.23 -0.45
C ALA A 12 11.48 3.48 -1.25
N THR A 13 12.49 2.93 -0.57
CA THR A 13 13.52 2.09 -1.19
C THR A 13 12.90 0.79 -1.74
N ILE A 14 12.02 0.15 -0.97
CA ILE A 14 11.24 -1.02 -1.41
C ILE A 14 10.38 -0.68 -2.64
N GLY A 15 9.62 0.41 -2.59
CA GLY A 15 8.73 0.84 -3.69
C GLY A 15 9.48 1.13 -4.98
N SER A 16 10.72 1.63 -4.88
CA SER A 16 11.59 1.84 -6.04
C SER A 16 12.39 0.60 -6.46
N MET A 17 11.99 -0.59 -5.99
CA MET A 17 12.61 -1.87 -6.31
C MET A 17 14.09 -1.95 -5.93
N GLY A 18 14.45 -1.39 -4.76
CA GLY A 18 15.81 -1.50 -4.19
C GLY A 18 16.75 -0.33 -4.51
N VAL A 19 16.22 0.82 -4.92
CA VAL A 19 17.01 2.05 -5.15
C VAL A 19 16.85 3.00 -3.96
N TYR A 20 17.89 3.11 -3.15
CA TYR A 20 17.95 4.04 -2.04
C TYR A 20 18.10 5.48 -2.54
N ARG A 21 17.28 6.41 -2.03
CA ARG A 21 17.34 7.83 -2.37
C ARG A 21 17.35 8.70 -1.11
N PRO A 22 18.00 9.87 -1.15
CA PRO A 22 17.89 10.85 -0.08
C PRO A 22 16.45 11.38 0.02
N LEU A 23 16.03 11.73 1.24
CA LEU A 23 14.76 12.41 1.47
C LEU A 23 14.96 13.91 1.29
N SER A 24 13.93 14.60 0.79
CA SER A 24 13.89 16.06 0.69
C SER A 24 12.56 16.59 1.17
N ILE A 25 12.58 17.73 1.86
CA ILE A 25 11.39 18.52 2.23
C ILE A 25 11.20 19.72 1.30
N THR A 26 12.19 20.02 0.45
CA THR A 26 12.10 21.00 -0.63
C THR A 26 11.82 20.28 -1.95
N LYS A 27 11.15 20.97 -2.88
CA LYS A 27 10.90 20.42 -4.22
C LYS A 27 12.24 20.09 -4.90
N VAL A 28 12.28 18.96 -5.59
CA VAL A 28 13.43 18.51 -6.38
C VAL A 28 12.94 18.21 -7.78
N ASP A 29 13.74 18.58 -8.78
CA ASP A 29 13.44 18.28 -10.17
C ASP A 29 13.89 16.84 -10.52
N PRO A 30 13.00 16.01 -11.10
CA PRO A 30 13.35 14.64 -11.50
C PRO A 30 14.20 14.63 -12.79
N PRO A 31 15.03 13.58 -13.02
CA PRO A 31 15.19 12.40 -12.17
C PRO A 31 16.16 12.63 -10.99
N VAL A 32 15.86 12.01 -9.85
CA VAL A 32 16.75 12.00 -8.67
C VAL A 32 17.59 10.73 -8.68
N ALA A 33 18.91 10.90 -8.80
CA ALA A 33 19.86 9.80 -8.69
C ALA A 33 19.72 9.07 -7.35
N GLY A 34 19.94 7.76 -7.37
CA GLY A 34 19.88 6.92 -6.18
C GLY A 34 20.87 5.77 -6.28
N GLU A 35 21.10 5.11 -5.14
CA GLU A 35 22.03 3.99 -5.01
C GLU A 35 21.27 2.67 -5.06
N ARG A 36 21.70 1.73 -5.91
CA ARG A 36 21.15 0.38 -5.94
C ARG A 36 21.67 -0.40 -4.74
N VAL A 37 20.80 -0.66 -3.76
CA VAL A 37 21.17 -1.41 -2.54
C VAL A 37 20.66 -2.85 -2.55
N PHE A 38 19.68 -3.17 -3.40
CA PHE A 38 19.15 -4.53 -3.57
C PHE A 38 18.76 -4.82 -5.04
N PRO A 39 18.93 -6.06 -5.53
CA PRO A 39 18.51 -6.43 -6.88
C PRO A 39 17.00 -6.28 -7.08
N GLU A 40 16.61 -5.65 -8.18
CA GLU A 40 15.20 -5.39 -8.51
C GLU A 40 14.32 -6.65 -8.54
N PRO A 41 14.71 -7.78 -9.18
CA PRO A 41 13.86 -8.97 -9.24
C PRO A 41 13.53 -9.54 -7.86
N LEU A 42 14.47 -9.43 -6.91
CA LEU A 42 14.28 -9.91 -5.54
C LEU A 42 13.30 -9.01 -4.80
N VAL A 43 13.49 -7.68 -4.85
CA VAL A 43 12.58 -6.73 -4.21
C VAL A 43 11.19 -6.84 -4.78
N ARG A 44 11.06 -6.98 -6.11
CA ARG A 44 9.78 -7.18 -6.79
C ARG A 44 9.05 -8.44 -6.32
N THR A 45 9.78 -9.55 -6.15
CA THR A 45 9.23 -10.78 -5.57
C THR A 45 8.68 -10.55 -4.16
N VAL A 46 9.42 -9.84 -3.31
CA VAL A 46 8.98 -9.53 -1.95
C VAL A 46 7.79 -8.57 -1.93
N VAL A 47 7.78 -7.55 -2.80
CA VAL A 47 6.63 -6.64 -2.96
C VAL A 47 5.38 -7.42 -3.34
N HIS A 48 5.49 -8.38 -4.25
CA HIS A 48 4.38 -9.24 -4.63
C HIS A 48 3.88 -10.08 -3.44
N MET A 49 4.78 -10.68 -2.65
CA MET A 49 4.41 -11.40 -1.42
C MET A 49 3.70 -10.49 -0.41
N MET A 50 4.11 -9.22 -0.30
CA MET A 50 3.52 -8.25 0.62
C MET A 50 2.08 -7.87 0.26
N GLU A 51 1.62 -8.09 -0.98
CA GLU A 51 0.22 -7.87 -1.37
C GLU A 51 -0.73 -8.76 -0.56
N SER A 52 -0.32 -9.99 -0.25
CA SER A 52 -1.10 -10.96 0.53
C SER A 52 -1.53 -10.43 1.90
N VAL A 53 -0.80 -9.48 2.48
CA VAL A 53 -1.09 -8.91 3.80
C VAL A 53 -2.40 -8.13 3.80
N ALA A 54 -2.77 -7.51 2.67
CA ALA A 54 -4.01 -6.77 2.50
C ALA A 54 -5.15 -7.60 1.88
N LEU A 55 -4.87 -8.84 1.46
CA LEU A 55 -5.86 -9.77 0.90
C LEU A 55 -6.48 -10.65 1.99
N PRO A 56 -7.66 -11.29 1.75
CA PRO A 56 -8.27 -12.21 2.70
C PRO A 56 -7.28 -13.25 3.24
N GLY A 57 -7.30 -13.47 4.57
CA GLY A 57 -6.30 -14.26 5.29
C GLY A 57 -5.08 -13.46 5.77
N GLY A 58 -4.86 -12.25 5.25
CA GLY A 58 -3.80 -11.35 5.67
C GLY A 58 -4.11 -10.57 6.95
N GLY A 59 -3.05 -10.26 7.71
CA GLY A 59 -3.17 -9.48 8.96
C GLY A 59 -3.46 -7.98 8.78
N GLY A 60 -3.58 -7.49 7.54
CA GLY A 60 -3.78 -6.08 7.20
C GLY A 60 -4.95 -5.83 6.26
N VAL A 61 -5.90 -6.77 6.15
CA VAL A 61 -7.08 -6.70 5.25
C VAL A 61 -7.83 -5.37 5.35
N LYS A 62 -7.88 -4.76 6.53
CA LYS A 62 -8.55 -3.47 6.74
C LYS A 62 -7.92 -2.28 6.00
N ALA A 63 -6.71 -2.43 5.48
CA ALA A 63 -6.05 -1.43 4.65
C ALA A 63 -6.45 -1.51 3.17
N ALA A 64 -7.15 -2.56 2.73
CA ALA A 64 -7.49 -2.77 1.33
C ALA A 64 -8.22 -1.56 0.73
N ILE A 65 -7.85 -1.23 -0.51
CA ILE A 65 -8.38 -0.06 -1.24
C ILE A 65 -9.06 -0.57 -2.51
N LYS A 66 -10.33 -0.21 -2.69
CA LYS A 66 -11.08 -0.62 -3.89
C LYS A 66 -10.37 -0.11 -5.15
N GLY A 67 -10.11 -1.01 -6.09
CA GLY A 67 -9.47 -0.70 -7.38
C GLY A 67 -7.94 -0.61 -7.35
N TYR A 68 -7.29 -0.79 -6.19
CA TYR A 68 -5.83 -0.73 -6.08
C TYR A 68 -5.23 -1.93 -5.36
N ARG A 69 -4.13 -2.45 -5.91
CA ARG A 69 -3.24 -3.39 -5.24
C ARG A 69 -2.31 -2.60 -4.34
N ILE A 70 -2.11 -3.08 -3.11
CA ILE A 70 -1.19 -2.46 -2.14
C ILE A 70 -0.27 -3.51 -1.56
N ALA A 71 1.00 -3.16 -1.40
CA ALA A 71 2.00 -4.02 -0.75
C ALA A 71 2.33 -3.43 0.61
N ILE A 72 1.85 -4.07 1.68
CA ILE A 72 1.93 -3.52 3.04
C ILE A 72 2.50 -4.53 4.04
N LYS A 73 2.91 -4.03 5.20
CA LYS A 73 3.12 -4.83 6.40
C LYS A 73 2.54 -4.15 7.62
N THR A 74 1.84 -4.94 8.42
CA THR A 74 1.38 -4.55 9.76
C THR A 74 2.36 -5.03 10.81
N GLY A 75 2.44 -4.29 11.92
CA GLY A 75 3.17 -4.73 13.09
C GLY A 75 2.65 -4.10 14.38
N THR A 76 3.03 -4.75 15.48
CA THR A 76 2.65 -4.38 16.85
C THR A 76 3.89 -4.57 17.70
N ALA A 77 4.44 -3.48 18.23
CA ALA A 77 5.62 -3.52 19.08
C ALA A 77 5.23 -3.23 20.53
N LYS A 78 5.75 -4.01 21.47
CA LYS A 78 5.61 -3.74 22.90
C LYS A 78 6.60 -2.64 23.30
N LYS A 79 6.15 -1.64 24.06
CA LYS A 79 6.98 -0.50 24.45
C LYS A 79 7.97 -0.93 25.52
N VAL A 80 9.16 -0.34 25.45
CA VAL A 80 10.22 -0.48 26.45
C VAL A 80 10.14 0.72 27.40
N GLY A 81 10.12 0.46 28.70
CA GLY A 81 10.11 1.46 29.75
C GLY A 81 11.50 2.07 29.99
N PRO A 82 11.59 3.10 30.85
CA PRO A 82 12.87 3.75 31.17
C PRO A 82 13.91 2.81 31.79
N ASP A 83 13.46 1.73 32.43
CA ASP A 83 14.26 0.67 33.05
C ASP A 83 14.70 -0.43 32.06
N GLY A 84 14.40 -0.26 30.77
CA GLY A 84 14.72 -1.24 29.73
C GLY A 84 13.78 -2.44 29.67
N LYS A 85 12.74 -2.52 30.52
CA LYS A 85 11.79 -3.63 30.53
C LYS A 85 10.57 -3.34 29.66
N TYR A 86 9.95 -4.39 29.13
CA TYR A 86 8.70 -4.24 28.39
C TYR A 86 7.54 -3.85 29.31
N VAL A 87 6.80 -2.81 28.94
CA VAL A 87 5.56 -2.39 29.61
C VAL A 87 4.34 -2.83 28.80
N ASN A 88 3.17 -2.92 29.43
CA ASN A 88 1.91 -3.29 28.75
C ASN A 88 1.32 -2.12 27.94
N ARG A 89 2.16 -1.51 27.10
CA ARG A 89 1.82 -0.42 26.17
C ARG A 89 2.37 -0.79 24.81
N TYR A 90 1.69 -0.38 23.74
CA TYR A 90 1.98 -0.87 22.39
C TYR A 90 2.18 0.27 21.40
N ILE A 91 2.94 0.00 20.35
CA ILE A 91 3.03 0.80 19.14
C ILE A 91 2.42 -0.03 18.01
N ALA A 92 1.30 0.43 17.47
CA ALA A 92 0.63 -0.15 16.32
C ALA A 92 1.13 0.54 15.05
N TYR A 93 1.55 -0.21 14.04
CA TYR A 93 2.00 0.38 12.79
C TYR A 93 1.59 -0.38 11.54
N THR A 94 1.45 0.37 10.45
CA THR A 94 1.26 -0.15 9.11
C THR A 94 2.09 0.67 8.16
N ALA A 95 2.94 0.00 7.39
CA ALA A 95 3.82 0.63 6.42
C ALA A 95 3.67 -0.10 5.08
N GLY A 96 3.81 0.61 3.98
CA GLY A 96 3.55 0.02 2.68
C GLY A 96 3.74 0.97 1.52
N VAL A 97 3.53 0.43 0.33
CA VAL A 97 3.65 1.14 -0.94
C VAL A 97 2.42 0.88 -1.83
N ALA A 98 2.11 1.85 -2.69
CA ALA A 98 1.01 1.73 -3.64
C ALA A 98 1.23 2.60 -4.91
N PRO A 99 0.61 2.23 -6.05
CA PRO A 99 0.03 0.91 -6.35
C PRO A 99 1.09 -0.20 -6.34
N ALA A 100 0.74 -1.45 -6.05
CA ALA A 100 1.74 -2.52 -5.92
C ALA A 100 2.39 -2.90 -7.28
N SER A 101 1.64 -2.76 -8.38
CA SER A 101 2.15 -3.03 -9.73
C SER A 101 3.28 -2.07 -10.16
N ASN A 102 3.13 -0.78 -9.83
CA ASN A 102 4.11 0.27 -10.10
C ASN A 102 4.10 1.31 -8.96
N PRO A 103 4.83 1.08 -7.87
CA PRO A 103 4.76 1.92 -6.68
C PRO A 103 5.12 3.40 -6.93
N ARG A 104 4.22 4.29 -6.50
CA ARG A 104 4.38 5.75 -6.61
C ARG A 104 4.58 6.41 -5.25
N PHE A 105 4.01 5.84 -4.20
CA PHE A 105 4.03 6.39 -2.86
C PHE A 105 4.42 5.34 -1.84
N ALA A 106 5.20 5.75 -0.84
CA ALA A 106 5.46 5.00 0.39
C ALA A 106 4.80 5.73 1.55
N LEU A 107 4.11 4.98 2.42
CA LEU A 107 3.40 5.52 3.57
C LEU A 107 3.74 4.71 4.82
N VAL A 108 3.86 5.40 5.94
CA VAL A 108 4.02 4.81 7.26
C VAL A 108 3.03 5.47 8.21
N VAL A 109 2.20 4.66 8.84
CA VAL A 109 1.27 5.08 9.89
C VAL A 109 1.71 4.43 11.19
N VAL A 110 1.94 5.24 12.22
CA VAL A 110 2.31 4.80 13.57
C VAL A 110 1.32 5.38 14.56
N ILE A 111 0.72 4.53 15.38
CA ILE A 111 -0.15 4.90 16.49
C ILE A 111 0.52 4.46 17.78
N ASN A 112 0.87 5.45 18.60
CA ASN A 112 1.57 5.27 19.86
C ASN A 112 0.54 5.13 20.99
N ASP A 113 0.60 4.01 21.71
CA ASP A 113 -0.20 3.73 22.90
C ASP A 113 -1.73 3.79 22.68
N PRO A 114 -2.29 2.96 21.78
CA PRO A 114 -3.74 2.92 21.56
C PRO A 114 -4.48 2.40 22.80
N GLN A 115 -5.47 3.15 23.29
CA GLN A 115 -6.23 2.82 24.51
C GLN A 115 -7.64 2.24 24.23
N GLY A 116 -8.08 2.19 22.98
CA GLY A 116 -9.44 1.77 22.58
C GLY A 116 -9.70 0.25 22.58
N GLY A 117 -9.07 -0.51 23.48
CA GLY A 117 -9.26 -1.97 23.62
C GLY A 117 -8.63 -2.85 22.53
N LYS A 118 -8.38 -2.34 21.33
CA LYS A 118 -7.61 -3.01 20.27
C LYS A 118 -6.22 -2.38 20.15
N TYR A 119 -5.18 -3.20 20.01
CA TYR A 119 -3.78 -2.72 19.94
C TYR A 119 -3.00 -3.26 18.74
N TYR A 120 -3.52 -4.25 18.01
CA TYR A 120 -2.84 -4.78 16.83
C TYR A 120 -2.82 -3.77 15.68
N GLY A 121 -1.66 -3.65 15.00
CA GLY A 121 -1.50 -2.77 13.82
C GLY A 121 -2.55 -3.02 12.72
N GLY A 122 -2.89 -4.28 12.47
CA GLY A 122 -3.95 -4.66 11.52
C GLY A 122 -5.34 -4.16 11.88
N ALA A 123 -5.63 -3.95 13.17
CA ALA A 123 -6.92 -3.47 13.64
C ALA A 123 -6.99 -1.95 13.73
N ILE A 124 -5.86 -1.29 14.02
CA ILE A 124 -5.78 0.12 14.39
C ILE A 124 -5.15 0.98 13.29
N SER A 125 -3.91 0.70 12.89
CA SER A 125 -3.20 1.53 11.90
C SER A 125 -3.53 1.18 10.44
N ALA A 126 -3.89 -0.07 10.15
CA ALA A 126 -4.23 -0.51 8.80
C ALA A 126 -5.44 0.23 8.17
N PRO A 127 -6.59 0.41 8.84
CA PRO A 127 -7.69 1.17 8.26
C PRO A 127 -7.32 2.64 8.00
N VAL A 128 -6.50 3.25 8.87
CA VAL A 128 -5.99 4.61 8.68
C VAL A 128 -5.07 4.68 7.45
N PHE A 129 -4.19 3.69 7.28
CA PHE A 129 -3.34 3.57 6.09
C PHE A 129 -4.20 3.52 4.81
N GLY A 130 -5.21 2.65 4.76
CA GLY A 130 -6.09 2.49 3.60
C GLY A 130 -6.83 3.78 3.24
N ALA A 131 -7.36 4.49 4.25
CA ALA A 131 -8.05 5.76 4.06
C ALA A 131 -7.13 6.85 3.49
N ILE A 132 -5.93 7.02 4.06
CA ILE A 132 -4.96 8.03 3.59
C ILE A 132 -4.48 7.68 2.18
N MET A 133 -4.00 6.45 1.97
CA MET A 133 -3.44 6.04 0.68
C MET A 133 -4.51 6.07 -0.42
N GLY A 134 -5.75 5.67 -0.13
CA GLY A 134 -6.86 5.76 -1.09
C GLY A 134 -7.17 7.20 -1.48
N GLY A 135 -7.14 8.13 -0.51
CA GLY A 135 -7.24 9.56 -0.77
C GLY A 135 -6.10 10.08 -1.63
N VAL A 136 -4.84 9.72 -1.31
CA VAL A 136 -3.64 10.12 -2.06
C VAL A 136 -3.72 9.65 -3.52
N LEU A 137 -4.00 8.38 -3.76
CA LEU A 137 -4.06 7.81 -5.10
C LEU A 137 -5.12 8.50 -5.97
N ARG A 138 -6.29 8.76 -5.39
CA ARG A 138 -7.37 9.49 -6.07
C ARG A 138 -6.98 10.94 -6.37
N THR A 139 -6.47 11.67 -5.38
CA THR A 139 -6.08 13.09 -5.55
C THR A 139 -4.95 13.25 -6.57
N MET A 140 -4.03 12.29 -6.64
CA MET A 140 -2.90 12.31 -7.56
C MET A 140 -3.22 11.70 -8.93
N ASN A 141 -4.50 11.39 -9.21
CA ASN A 141 -4.98 10.79 -10.46
C ASN A 141 -4.16 9.56 -10.90
N VAL A 142 -3.82 8.69 -9.95
CA VAL A 142 -3.12 7.44 -10.28
C VAL A 142 -4.12 6.46 -10.91
N GLU A 143 -3.70 5.74 -11.95
CA GLU A 143 -4.55 4.74 -12.58
C GLU A 143 -4.79 3.54 -11.64
N PRO A 144 -6.04 3.06 -11.50
CA PRO A 144 -6.34 1.83 -10.76
C PRO A 144 -5.67 0.59 -11.38
N ASP A 145 -5.04 -0.25 -10.55
CA ASP A 145 -4.34 -1.48 -10.98
C ASP A 145 -5.01 -2.78 -10.48
N ALA A 146 -6.23 -2.66 -9.94
CA ALA A 146 -7.06 -3.77 -9.48
C ALA A 146 -8.53 -3.61 -9.90
N LEU A 147 -8.78 -3.08 -11.10
CA LEU A 147 -10.14 -3.05 -11.63
C LEU A 147 -10.61 -4.48 -11.90
N PRO A 148 -11.86 -4.83 -11.53
CA PRO A 148 -12.50 -6.00 -12.11
C PRO A 148 -12.40 -5.83 -13.63
N THR A 149 -11.91 -6.85 -14.32
CA THR A 149 -12.18 -6.96 -15.76
C THR A 149 -13.68 -6.83 -15.87
N ALA A 150 -14.17 -5.73 -16.45
CA ALA A 150 -15.55 -5.65 -16.85
C ALA A 150 -15.83 -6.97 -17.57
N ASP A 151 -16.87 -7.69 -17.14
CA ASP A 151 -17.45 -8.70 -18.00
C ASP A 151 -17.49 -8.07 -19.39
N LYS A 152 -16.85 -8.74 -20.35
CA LYS A 152 -17.12 -8.49 -21.76
C LYS A 152 -18.60 -8.82 -21.94
N SER A 153 -19.46 -7.92 -21.47
CA SER A 153 -20.86 -7.85 -21.78
C SER A 153 -20.80 -7.58 -23.26
N GLU A 154 -20.98 -8.66 -24.01
CA GLU A 154 -21.12 -8.65 -25.44
C GLU A 154 -22.02 -7.46 -25.76
N LEU A 155 -21.46 -6.50 -26.48
CA LEU A 155 -22.27 -5.55 -27.21
C LEU A 155 -23.06 -6.40 -28.20
N VAL A 156 -24.23 -6.88 -27.76
CA VAL A 156 -25.23 -7.48 -28.64
C VAL A 156 -25.67 -6.33 -29.52
N ILE A 157 -24.98 -6.17 -30.66
CA ILE A 157 -25.46 -5.34 -31.75
C ILE A 157 -26.76 -6.01 -32.19
N ASN A 158 -27.87 -5.50 -31.66
CA ASN A 158 -29.19 -5.95 -32.02
C ASN A 158 -29.40 -5.56 -33.48
N LYS A 159 -29.09 -6.48 -34.39
CA LYS A 159 -29.34 -6.32 -35.81
C LYS A 159 -30.86 -6.34 -35.96
N LYS A 160 -31.44 -5.14 -36.01
CA LYS A 160 -32.86 -4.92 -36.34
C LYS A 160 -33.22 -5.82 -37.51
N GLU A 161 -34.21 -6.69 -37.28
CA GLU A 161 -34.94 -7.37 -38.34
C GLU A 161 -35.48 -6.32 -39.30
N GLY A 162 -34.89 -6.28 -40.49
CA GLY A 162 -35.44 -5.56 -41.63
C GLY A 162 -36.16 -6.57 -42.51
N SER A 163 -37.49 -6.52 -42.48
CA SER A 163 -38.38 -6.55 -43.66
C SER A 163 -38.06 -7.63 -44.71
N GLY A 164 -38.85 -8.70 -44.82
CA GLY A 164 -40.15 -8.59 -45.50
C GLY A 164 -39.99 -8.59 -47.03
N GLY A 165 -40.31 -9.70 -47.67
CA GLY A 165 -40.33 -9.83 -49.13
C GLY A 165 -40.88 -11.18 -49.59
N ARG A 166 -42.20 -11.23 -49.81
CA ARG A 166 -42.89 -12.28 -50.57
C ARG A 166 -42.43 -12.21 -52.03
N SER A 167 -42.17 -13.37 -52.63
CA SER A 167 -42.58 -13.82 -53.98
C SER A 167 -41.85 -15.12 -54.33
#